data_AF-A0A9D0AY39-F1
#
_entry.id   AF-A0A9D0AY39-F1
#
_cell.length_a   1.000
_cell.length_b   1.000
_cell.length_c   1.000
_cell.angle_alpha   90.00
_cell.angle_beta   90.00
_cell.angle_gamma   90.00
#
_symmetry.space_group_name_H-M   'P 1'
#
loop_
_entity.id
_entity.type
_entity.pdbx_description
1 polymer ?
#
loop_
_entity_poly.entity_id
_entity_poly.type
_entity_poly.pdbx_seq_one_letter_code
_entity_poly.pdbx_strand_id
1 'polypeptide(L)'
;MLDSEIEKRLNELESEQEQQINILEEFSNFEDEIRKLESTLNQIDKFYLQNNKETDFSNLRDLKKTEELEKELESMSTFSATPNIKAQENTKNSSATNSTNYVICLVTNPKLPREWSGKEWCARGKGMRYKTVEQVKQTFKMLKKQFPNQSIKIFKK
;
A
#
# COMPACT_ATOMS: atom_id res chain seq x y z
N MET A 1 -11.86 -28.44 -61.49
CA MET A 1 -12.10 -27.16 -60.77
C MET A 1 -12.59 -27.41 -59.35
N LEU A 2 -13.61 -28.26 -59.13
CA LEU A 2 -14.07 -28.58 -57.77
C LEU A 2 -12.99 -29.19 -56.86
N ASP A 3 -12.13 -30.05 -57.40
CA ASP A 3 -11.12 -30.75 -56.58
C ASP A 3 -10.10 -29.77 -55.96
N SER A 4 -9.73 -28.71 -56.69
CA SER A 4 -8.81 -27.68 -56.19
C SER A 4 -9.44 -26.83 -55.08
N GLU A 5 -10.76 -26.61 -55.12
CA GLU A 5 -11.49 -25.89 -54.08
C GLU A 5 -11.57 -26.73 -52.79
N ILE A 6 -11.78 -28.03 -52.94
CA ILE A 6 -11.85 -28.98 -51.82
C ILE A 6 -10.48 -29.13 -51.14
N GLU A 7 -9.40 -29.29 -51.92
CA GLU A 7 -8.04 -29.36 -51.39
C GLU A 7 -7.67 -28.08 -50.63
N LYS A 8 -8.02 -26.91 -51.18
CA LYS A 8 -7.78 -25.63 -50.50
C LYS A 8 -8.50 -25.56 -49.17
N ARG A 9 -9.77 -25.95 -49.13
CA ARG A 9 -10.58 -25.93 -47.91
C ARG A 9 -10.11 -26.94 -46.86
N LEU A 10 -9.58 -28.08 -47.30
CA LEU A 10 -8.93 -29.07 -46.42
C LEU A 10 -7.69 -28.48 -45.75
N ASN A 11 -6.81 -27.84 -46.53
CA ASN A 11 -5.60 -27.20 -45.98
C ASN A 11 -5.94 -26.06 -45.00
N GLU A 12 -6.97 -25.25 -45.30
CA GLU A 12 -7.44 -24.21 -44.38
C GLU A 12 -7.93 -24.80 -43.06
N LEU A 13 -8.71 -25.88 -43.12
CA LEU A 13 -9.21 -26.59 -41.93
C LEU A 13 -8.08 -27.22 -41.12
N GLU A 14 -7.08 -27.82 -41.78
CA GLU A 14 -5.92 -28.43 -41.10
C GLU A 14 -5.09 -27.37 -40.37
N SER A 15 -4.85 -26.22 -41.00
CA SER A 15 -4.15 -25.10 -40.37
C SER A 15 -4.94 -24.51 -39.19
N GLU A 16 -6.26 -24.41 -39.31
CA GLU A 16 -7.12 -23.94 -38.20
C GLU A 16 -7.09 -24.92 -37.02
N GLN A 17 -7.13 -26.23 -37.28
CA GLN A 17 -7.03 -27.25 -36.23
C GLN A 17 -5.69 -27.19 -35.49
N GLU A 18 -4.57 -27.03 -36.22
CA GLU A 18 -3.25 -26.90 -35.62
C GLU A 18 -3.16 -25.65 -34.73
N GLN A 19 -3.73 -24.52 -35.18
CA GLN A 19 -3.81 -23.30 -34.36
C GLN A 19 -4.62 -23.52 -33.08
N GLN A 20 -5.76 -24.21 -33.15
CA GLN A 20 -6.58 -24.50 -31.98
C GLN A 20 -5.85 -25.40 -30.98
N ILE A 21 -5.10 -26.41 -31.45
CA ILE A 21 -4.28 -27.28 -30.59
C ILE A 21 -3.24 -26.46 -29.84
N ASN A 22 -2.49 -25.59 -30.54
CA ASN A 22 -1.48 -24.73 -29.93
C ASN A 22 -2.08 -23.81 -28.85
N ILE A 23 -3.26 -23.25 -29.10
CA ILE A 23 -3.98 -22.40 -28.14
C ILE A 23 -4.39 -23.22 -26.89
N LEU A 24 -4.87 -24.45 -27.08
CA LEU A 24 -5.25 -25.33 -25.97
C LEU A 24 -4.04 -25.72 -25.11
N GLU A 25 -2.88 -25.97 -25.71
CA GLU A 25 -1.64 -26.21 -24.96
C GLU A 25 -1.22 -24.98 -24.13
N GLU A 26 -1.36 -23.77 -24.70
CA GLU A 26 -1.11 -22.54 -23.96
C GLU A 26 -2.05 -22.39 -22.75
N PHE A 27 -3.34 -22.70 -22.92
CA PHE A 27 -4.31 -22.71 -21.81
C PHE A 27 -3.98 -23.75 -20.74
N SER A 28 -3.52 -24.94 -21.12
CA SER A 28 -3.08 -25.96 -20.16
C SER A 28 -1.92 -25.44 -19.31
N ASN A 29 -0.97 -24.72 -19.90
CA ASN A 29 0.15 -24.13 -19.17
C ASN A 29 -0.34 -23.08 -18.15
N PHE A 30 -1.35 -22.28 -18.52
CA PHE A 30 -1.94 -21.31 -17.60
C PHE A 30 -2.65 -21.97 -16.42
N GLU A 31 -3.35 -23.09 -16.62
CA GLU A 31 -4.00 -23.82 -15.52
C GLU A 31 -2.97 -24.32 -14.50
N ASP A 32 -1.84 -24.85 -14.98
CA ASP A 32 -0.75 -25.28 -14.11
C ASP A 32 -0.10 -24.11 -13.34
N GLU A 33 0.03 -22.94 -13.97
CA GLU A 33 0.53 -21.74 -13.30
C GLU A 33 -0.43 -21.23 -12.23
N ILE A 34 -1.73 -21.23 -12.50
CA ILE A 34 -2.77 -20.89 -11.52
C ILE A 34 -2.69 -21.83 -10.32
N ARG A 35 -2.58 -23.15 -10.55
CA ARG A 35 -2.47 -24.15 -9.50
C ARG A 35 -1.22 -23.93 -8.61
N LYS A 36 -0.09 -23.52 -9.21
CA LYS A 36 1.12 -23.15 -8.46
C LYS A 36 0.89 -21.91 -7.60
N LEU A 37 0.27 -20.87 -8.14
CA LEU A 37 -0.04 -19.64 -7.41
C LEU A 37 -0.97 -19.90 -6.22
N GLU A 38 -2.04 -20.67 -6.41
CA GLU A 38 -2.95 -21.08 -5.34
C GLU A 38 -2.23 -21.84 -4.22
N SER A 39 -1.32 -22.75 -4.58
CA SER A 39 -0.50 -23.48 -3.61
C SER A 39 0.37 -22.54 -2.78
N THR A 40 1.02 -21.57 -3.42
CA THR A 40 1.85 -20.57 -2.71
C THR A 40 1.04 -19.68 -1.80
N LEU A 41 -0.16 -19.25 -2.21
CA LEU A 41 -1.04 -18.42 -1.39
C LEU A 41 -1.47 -19.17 -0.11
N ASN A 42 -1.84 -20.44 -0.25
CA ASN A 42 -2.19 -21.30 0.88
C ASN A 42 -1.03 -21.49 1.87
N GLN A 43 0.21 -21.58 1.38
CA GLN A 43 1.39 -21.63 2.25
C GLN A 43 1.58 -20.33 3.05
N ILE A 44 1.38 -19.18 2.41
CA ILE A 44 1.46 -17.87 3.06
C ILE A 44 0.41 -17.77 4.17
N ASP A 45 -0.83 -18.15 3.89
CA ASP A 45 -1.91 -18.10 4.89
C ASP A 45 -1.61 -18.98 6.11
N LYS A 46 -1.09 -20.19 5.89
CA LYS A 46 -0.65 -21.08 6.99
C LYS A 46 0.46 -20.44 7.83
N PHE A 47 1.42 -19.77 7.20
CA PHE A 47 2.51 -19.10 7.90
C PHE A 47 2.01 -17.94 8.77
N TYR A 48 1.05 -17.14 8.30
CA TYR A 48 0.46 -16.06 9.09
C TYR A 48 -0.35 -16.56 10.28
N LEU A 49 -1.10 -17.66 10.11
CA LEU A 49 -1.84 -18.28 11.21
C LEU A 49 -0.90 -18.85 12.29
N GLN A 50 0.27 -19.36 11.89
CA GLN A 50 1.21 -20.01 12.81
C GLN A 50 2.11 -19.02 13.56
N ASN A 51 2.39 -17.84 12.99
CA ASN A 51 3.20 -16.79 13.62
C ASN A 51 2.40 -15.75 14.41
N ASN A 52 1.08 -15.74 14.32
CA ASN A 52 0.20 -14.99 15.22
C ASN A 52 0.02 -15.68 16.59
N LYS A 53 1.05 -16.37 17.10
CA LYS A 53 1.16 -16.58 18.54
C LYS A 53 1.45 -15.22 19.14
N GLU A 54 0.40 -14.63 19.69
CA GLU A 54 0.41 -13.42 20.50
C GLU A 54 1.72 -13.34 21.28
N THR A 55 2.61 -12.45 20.86
CA THR A 55 3.89 -12.27 21.53
C THR A 55 3.54 -11.62 22.84
N ASP A 56 3.50 -12.42 23.91
CA ASP A 56 3.15 -11.94 25.24
C ASP A 56 4.23 -10.99 25.74
N PHE A 57 4.00 -9.70 25.55
CA PHE A 57 4.87 -8.63 26.03
C PHE A 57 4.59 -8.27 27.50
N SER A 58 3.78 -9.04 28.23
CA SER A 58 3.50 -8.80 29.65
C SER A 58 4.78 -8.75 30.49
N ASN A 59 5.84 -9.45 30.07
CA ASN A 59 7.15 -9.46 30.73
C ASN A 59 8.05 -8.24 30.44
N LEU A 60 7.66 -7.33 29.54
CA LEU A 60 8.47 -6.12 29.23
C LEU A 60 8.11 -4.90 30.07
N ARG A 61 6.98 -4.93 30.79
CA ARG A 61 6.62 -3.87 31.73
C ARG A 61 7.12 -4.25 33.11
N ASP A 62 8.29 -3.74 33.48
CA ASP A 62 8.74 -3.77 34.87
C ASP A 62 7.92 -2.76 35.68
N LEU A 63 6.75 -3.20 36.14
CA LEU A 63 5.76 -2.40 36.88
C LEU A 63 6.39 -1.65 38.07
N LYS A 64 7.40 -2.26 38.68
CA LYS A 64 8.09 -1.70 39.85
C LYS A 64 8.93 -0.48 39.48
N LYS A 65 9.61 -0.54 38.33
CA LYS A 65 10.41 0.59 37.83
C LYS A 65 9.53 1.76 37.38
N THR A 66 8.34 1.49 36.83
CA THR A 66 7.37 2.56 36.52
C THR A 66 6.84 3.24 37.78
N GLU A 67 6.53 2.48 38.84
CA GLU A 67 6.07 3.04 40.11
C GLU A 67 7.16 3.89 40.81
N GLU A 68 8.42 3.45 40.76
CA GLU A 68 9.56 4.21 41.27
C GLU A 68 9.74 5.55 40.54
N LEU A 69 9.64 5.54 39.20
CA LEU A 69 9.74 6.75 38.37
C LEU A 69 8.55 7.71 38.59
N GLU A 70 7.34 7.19 38.78
CA GLU A 70 6.15 8.00 39.12
C GLU A 70 6.33 8.69 40.47
N LYS A 71 6.85 7.97 41.47
CA LYS A 71 7.14 8.54 42.79
C LYS A 71 8.25 9.59 42.76
N GLU A 72 9.27 9.37 41.93
CA GLU A 72 10.35 10.34 41.70
C GLU A 72 9.79 11.62 41.04
N LEU A 73 8.92 11.50 40.03
CA LEU A 73 8.23 12.61 39.37
C LEU A 73 7.34 13.42 40.35
N GLU A 74 6.58 12.75 41.22
CA GLU A 74 5.79 13.41 42.26
C GLU A 74 6.68 14.20 43.22
N SER A 75 7.85 13.66 43.60
CA SER A 75 8.79 14.36 44.46
C SER A 75 9.39 15.62 43.79
N MET A 76 9.67 15.56 42.49
CA MET A 76 10.19 16.71 41.71
C MET A 76 9.13 17.79 41.45
N SER A 77 7.86 17.41 41.33
CA SER A 77 6.73 18.33 41.13
C SER A 77 6.59 19.36 42.27
N THR A 78 6.96 18.99 43.51
CA THR A 78 6.86 19.88 44.68
C THR A 78 7.81 21.09 44.65
N PHE A 79 8.82 21.12 43.78
CA PHE A 79 9.73 22.26 43.61
C PHE A 79 9.34 23.24 42.48
N SER A 80 8.32 22.92 41.67
CA SER A 80 7.86 23.80 40.60
C SER A 80 6.42 24.25 40.82
N ALA A 81 6.19 24.94 41.94
CA ALA A 81 5.00 25.77 42.10
C ALA A 81 5.04 26.95 41.11
N THR A 82 4.57 26.72 39.88
CA THR A 82 3.94 27.77 39.07
C THR A 82 2.62 27.24 38.53
N PRO A 83 1.47 27.84 38.88
CA PRO A 83 0.18 27.37 38.44
C PRO A 83 -0.19 28.05 37.13
N ASN A 84 -0.52 27.30 36.08
CA ASN A 84 -1.65 27.66 35.22
C ASN A 84 -2.16 26.49 34.38
N ILE A 85 -3.09 25.75 34.96
CA ILE A 85 -4.02 24.90 34.24
C ILE A 85 -5.08 25.82 33.65
N LYS A 86 -5.18 25.90 32.31
CA LYS A 86 -6.47 25.79 31.58
C LYS A 86 -6.23 25.18 30.20
N ALA A 87 -6.48 23.87 30.12
CA ALA A 87 -7.01 23.28 28.91
C ALA A 87 -8.34 23.98 28.60
N GLN A 88 -8.45 24.57 27.41
CA GLN A 88 -9.73 24.95 26.84
C GLN A 88 -9.77 24.57 25.37
N GLU A 89 -10.72 23.69 25.10
CA GLU A 89 -11.22 23.27 23.80
C GLU A 89 -11.51 24.44 22.86
N ASN A 90 -11.39 24.12 21.56
CA ASN A 90 -12.19 24.65 20.47
C ASN A 90 -12.33 26.18 20.38
N THR A 91 -11.56 26.77 19.47
CA THR A 91 -12.09 27.88 18.67
C THR A 91 -11.57 27.81 17.24
N LYS A 92 -12.50 27.48 16.32
CA LYS A 92 -12.43 27.89 14.92
C LYS A 92 -12.10 29.39 14.87
N ASN A 93 -11.06 29.79 14.14
CA ASN A 93 -11.18 30.66 12.97
C ASN A 93 -9.82 31.14 12.46
N SER A 94 -9.80 31.35 11.14
CA SER A 94 -8.90 32.21 10.37
C SER A 94 -7.39 31.92 10.45
N SER A 95 -6.90 31.22 9.42
CA SER A 95 -6.25 31.96 8.34
C SER A 95 -6.25 31.12 7.08
N ALA A 96 -6.90 31.63 6.03
CA ALA A 96 -6.60 31.24 4.67
C ALA A 96 -5.18 31.71 4.35
N THR A 97 -4.18 31.00 4.88
CA THR A 97 -2.87 30.98 4.25
C THR A 97 -3.02 30.07 3.05
N ASN A 98 -2.69 30.59 1.86
CA ASN A 98 -2.59 29.86 0.60
C ASN A 98 -1.50 28.77 0.73
N SER A 99 -1.71 27.79 1.60
CA SER A 99 -0.81 26.66 1.81
C SER A 99 -1.05 25.73 0.64
N THR A 100 -0.30 25.95 -0.43
CA THR A 100 -0.25 25.02 -1.54
C THR A 100 0.22 23.68 -1.01
N ASN A 101 -0.69 22.72 -0.99
CA ASN A 101 -0.45 21.41 -0.39
C ASN A 101 -0.10 20.43 -1.50
N TYR A 102 1.06 19.79 -1.43
CA TYR A 102 1.46 18.78 -2.39
C TYR A 102 1.02 17.40 -1.92
N VAL A 103 0.60 16.54 -2.85
CA VAL A 103 0.20 15.15 -2.59
C VAL A 103 0.85 14.25 -3.64
N ILE A 104 1.29 13.07 -3.23
CA ILE A 104 1.84 12.07 -4.14
C ILE A 104 0.72 11.10 -4.51
N CYS A 105 0.46 10.92 -5.79
CA CYS A 105 -0.58 10.04 -6.29
C CYS A 105 -0.02 8.96 -7.21
N LEU A 106 -0.62 7.78 -7.10
CA LEU A 106 -0.49 6.68 -8.03
C LEU A 106 -1.50 6.87 -9.18
N VAL A 107 -1.00 6.83 -10.41
CA VAL A 107 -1.73 7.21 -11.64
C VAL A 107 -2.09 6.00 -12.50
N THR A 108 -2.11 4.78 -11.93
CA THR A 108 -2.51 3.57 -12.68
C THR A 108 -3.93 3.65 -13.22
N ASN A 109 -4.82 4.37 -12.53
CA ASN A 109 -6.17 4.66 -13.00
C ASN A 109 -6.48 6.17 -12.82
N PRO A 110 -6.63 6.95 -13.90
CA PRO A 110 -6.88 8.39 -13.81
C PRO A 110 -8.24 8.73 -13.19
N LYS A 111 -9.20 7.80 -13.20
CA LYS A 111 -10.53 8.01 -12.58
C LYS A 111 -10.51 7.83 -11.05
N LEU A 112 -9.58 7.02 -10.53
CA LEU A 112 -9.44 6.70 -9.11
C LEU A 112 -7.96 6.79 -8.67
N PRO A 113 -7.38 8.01 -8.65
CA PRO A 113 -6.01 8.18 -8.20
C PRO A 113 -5.93 7.81 -6.71
N ARG A 114 -4.98 6.93 -6.38
CA ARG A 114 -4.67 6.61 -4.97
C ARG A 114 -3.58 7.54 -4.47
N GLU A 115 -3.72 8.04 -3.26
CA GLU A 115 -2.80 8.99 -2.64
C GLU A 115 -1.91 8.28 -1.60
N TRP A 116 -0.65 8.68 -1.51
CA TRP A 116 0.28 8.11 -0.52
C TRP A 116 0.00 8.67 0.87
N SER A 117 -0.24 7.81 1.86
CA SER A 117 -0.49 8.22 3.26
C SER A 117 0.78 8.38 4.12
N GLY A 118 1.95 8.00 3.58
CA GLY A 118 3.18 7.83 4.35
C GLY A 118 3.53 6.36 4.59
N LYS A 119 2.52 5.48 4.58
CA LYS A 119 2.67 4.03 4.79
C LYS A 119 2.08 3.19 3.66
N GLU A 120 0.97 3.62 3.09
CA GLU A 120 0.23 2.86 2.07
C GLU A 120 -0.49 3.77 1.05
N TRP A 121 -1.01 3.15 -0.01
CA TRP A 121 -1.79 3.83 -1.05
C TRP A 121 -3.28 3.88 -0.67
N CYS A 122 -3.74 5.05 -0.26
CA CYS A 122 -5.11 5.30 0.19
C CYS A 122 -6.00 5.90 -0.91
N ALA A 123 -7.31 5.93 -0.66
CA ALA A 123 -8.25 6.65 -1.52
C ALA A 123 -7.96 8.17 -1.55
N ARG A 124 -8.40 8.82 -2.62
CA ARG A 124 -8.29 10.27 -2.81
C ARG A 124 -8.80 11.04 -1.58
N GLY A 125 -8.03 12.01 -1.12
CA GLY A 125 -8.34 12.85 0.05
C GLY A 125 -7.78 12.35 1.38
N LYS A 126 -7.36 11.09 1.46
CA LYS A 126 -6.76 10.47 2.67
C LYS A 126 -5.23 10.41 2.62
N GLY A 127 -4.61 10.96 1.57
CA GLY A 127 -3.15 11.02 1.46
C GLY A 127 -2.50 12.03 2.39
N MET A 128 -1.22 11.82 2.64
CA MET A 128 -0.35 12.76 3.33
C MET A 128 -0.21 14.04 2.50
N ARG A 129 -0.38 15.19 3.17
CA ARG A 129 -0.21 16.51 2.56
C ARG A 129 1.14 17.07 2.94
N TYR A 130 1.94 17.40 1.94
CA TYR A 130 3.26 18.00 2.11
C TYR A 130 3.14 19.51 1.93
N LYS A 131 3.68 20.26 2.90
CA LYS A 131 3.69 21.73 2.85
C LYS A 131 4.80 22.28 1.95
N THR A 132 5.91 21.53 1.83
CA THR A 132 7.12 21.97 1.12
C THR A 132 7.41 21.07 -0.08
N VAL A 133 7.86 21.69 -1.18
CA VAL A 133 8.26 20.98 -2.41
C VAL A 133 9.43 20.01 -2.18
N GLU A 134 10.35 20.38 -1.30
CA GLU A 134 11.53 19.58 -0.97
C GLU A 134 11.13 18.26 -0.28
N GLN A 135 10.23 18.34 0.70
CA GLN A 135 9.72 17.16 1.41
C GLN A 135 9.05 16.18 0.43
N VAL A 136 8.15 16.69 -0.43
CA VAL A 136 7.46 15.83 -1.39
C VAL A 136 8.41 15.23 -2.43
N LYS A 137 9.44 15.97 -2.87
CA LYS A 137 10.47 15.45 -3.78
C LYS A 137 11.30 14.35 -3.13
N GLN A 138 11.67 14.50 -1.85
CA GLN A 138 12.42 13.49 -1.12
C GLN A 138 11.60 12.19 -0.99
N THR A 139 10.34 12.29 -0.56
CA THR A 139 9.45 11.12 -0.47
C THR A 139 9.18 10.52 -1.85
N PHE A 140 8.99 11.34 -2.89
CA PHE A 140 8.82 10.87 -4.26
C PHE A 140 10.02 10.07 -4.76
N LYS A 141 11.25 10.53 -4.50
CA LYS A 141 12.48 9.80 -4.88
C LYS A 141 12.59 8.46 -4.17
N MET A 142 12.21 8.40 -2.89
CA MET A 142 12.16 7.15 -2.12
C MET A 142 11.12 6.18 -2.71
N LEU A 143 9.91 6.66 -2.98
CA LEU A 143 8.84 5.87 -3.58
C LEU A 143 9.19 5.36 -4.98
N LYS A 144 9.89 6.15 -5.80
CA LYS A 144 10.34 5.71 -7.12
C LYS A 144 11.40 4.60 -7.07
N LYS A 145 12.21 4.55 -6.01
CA LYS A 145 13.13 3.42 -5.78
C LYS A 145 12.39 2.16 -5.32
N GLN A 146 11.41 2.33 -4.43
CA GLN A 146 10.64 1.20 -3.88
C GLN A 146 9.65 0.63 -4.90
N PHE A 147 9.12 1.46 -5.80
CA PHE A 147 8.12 1.09 -6.81
C PHE A 147 8.54 1.58 -8.21
N PRO A 148 9.59 1.00 -8.82
CA PRO A 148 10.13 1.47 -10.09
C PRO A 148 9.12 1.41 -11.25
N ASN A 149 8.29 0.38 -11.27
CA ASN A 149 7.32 0.12 -12.34
C ASN A 149 6.00 0.91 -12.18
N GLN A 150 5.84 1.70 -11.11
CA GLN A 150 4.61 2.42 -10.86
C GLN A 150 4.64 3.84 -11.43
N SER A 151 3.52 4.23 -12.05
CA SER A 151 3.28 5.60 -12.52
C SER A 151 2.88 6.48 -11.34
N ILE A 152 3.87 7.10 -10.69
CA ILE A 152 3.67 8.00 -9.54
C ILE A 152 3.87 9.44 -10.01
N LYS A 153 2.99 10.37 -9.59
CA LYS A 153 3.09 11.81 -9.87
C LYS A 153 2.81 12.65 -8.63
N ILE A 154 3.36 13.86 -8.59
CA ILE A 154 3.08 14.85 -7.54
C ILE A 154 1.99 15.78 -8.05
N PHE A 155 0.95 15.99 -7.25
CA PHE A 155 -0.15 16.90 -7.50
C PHE A 155 -0.11 18.05 -6.49
N LYS A 156 -0.42 19.25 -6.97
CA LYS A 156 -0.60 20.44 -6.14
C LYS A 156 -2.10 20.62 -5.88
N LYS A 157 -2.48 20.73 -4.61
CA LYS A 157 -3.84 21.02 -4.15
C LYS A 157 -3.92 22.43 -3.56
#